data_AF-A0A9E2PAQ0-F1
#
_entry.id   AF-A0A9E2PAQ0-F1
#
_cell.length_a   1.000
_cell.length_b   1.000
_cell.length_c   1.000
_cell.angle_alpha   90.00
_cell.angle_beta   90.00
_cell.angle_gamma   90.00
#
_symmetry.space_group_name_H-M   'P 1'
#
loop_
_entity.id
_entity.type
_entity.pdbx_description
1 polymer ?
#
loop_
_entity_poly.entity_id
_entity_poly.type
_entity_poly.pdbx_seq_one_letter_code
_entity_poly.pdbx_strand_id
1 'polypeptide(L)'
;MRKKLFYFGFSVLFVMLVSLSVHAIEFNHIQNDGINLDARSKICLENNADLIEKMGVKIKEYMAKQGVSIEGIDNTDKVATASSAPPVSLLQFTGVISQYYSTWEDIGTYQTITVYDHGGTYMYLEVLEIGYGYDYAWMSGAQLSEVAKYNVVSGGIVVGFVHYYDASGYQGGYATTSATSINYPYNTMSDALTVQ
;
A
#
# COMPACT_ATOMS: atom_id res chain seq x y z
N MET A 1 -16.88 47.11 -60.27
CA MET A 1 -15.85 48.11 -60.67
C MET A 1 -14.55 47.80 -59.92
N ARG A 2 -13.36 48.02 -60.52
CA ARG A 2 -11.97 48.10 -59.94
C ARG A 2 -11.52 46.92 -59.02
N LYS A 3 -10.43 46.16 -59.31
CA LYS A 3 -8.97 46.48 -59.23
C LYS A 3 -8.53 46.91 -57.81
N LYS A 4 -7.42 46.48 -57.17
CA LYS A 4 -6.08 45.88 -57.50
C LYS A 4 -5.67 44.86 -56.38
N LEU A 5 -4.54 44.10 -56.34
CA LEU A 5 -3.60 43.49 -57.33
C LEU A 5 -2.42 42.71 -56.64
N PHE A 6 -2.45 41.36 -56.62
CA PHE A 6 -1.27 40.44 -56.49
C PHE A 6 -0.41 40.53 -55.18
N TYR A 7 0.66 39.77 -54.87
CA TYR A 7 1.54 38.70 -55.45
C TYR A 7 2.06 37.82 -54.26
N PHE A 8 2.72 36.65 -54.30
CA PHE A 8 3.20 35.72 -55.36
C PHE A 8 2.88 34.24 -54.96
N GLY A 9 3.67 33.14 -54.96
CA GLY A 9 5.07 32.77 -55.27
C GLY A 9 5.82 32.16 -54.05
N PHE A 10 6.62 31.08 -54.12
CA PHE A 10 7.04 30.21 -55.25
C PHE A 10 7.20 28.72 -54.81
N SER A 11 7.39 27.84 -55.81
CA SER A 11 7.68 26.38 -55.83
C SER A 11 8.77 25.88 -54.83
N VAL A 12 9.00 24.59 -54.50
CA VAL A 12 9.16 23.34 -55.32
C VAL A 12 8.90 22.09 -54.42
N LEU A 13 7.90 21.23 -54.64
CA LEU A 13 7.91 19.94 -55.37
C LEU A 13 9.00 18.90 -55.00
N PHE A 14 8.66 17.77 -54.35
CA PHE A 14 8.88 16.40 -54.89
C PHE A 14 8.11 15.33 -54.08
N VAL A 15 7.90 14.15 -54.68
CA VAL A 15 7.17 13.01 -54.08
C VAL A 15 7.95 11.72 -54.35
N MET A 16 8.08 10.83 -53.35
CA MET A 16 8.09 9.37 -53.55
C MET A 16 7.63 8.63 -52.28
N LEU A 17 6.81 7.59 -52.47
CA LEU A 17 6.59 6.53 -51.49
C LEU A 17 7.63 5.43 -51.74
N VAL A 18 8.12 4.80 -50.66
CA VAL A 18 8.71 3.44 -50.72
C VAL A 18 8.19 2.64 -49.52
N SER A 19 7.72 1.43 -49.78
CA SER A 19 7.25 0.47 -48.76
C SER A 19 8.41 -0.23 -48.06
N LEU A 20 8.25 -0.56 -46.77
CA LEU A 20 9.14 -1.49 -46.07
C LEU A 20 8.34 -2.50 -45.23
N SER A 21 8.83 -3.72 -45.21
CA SER A 21 8.12 -4.91 -44.73
C SER A 21 8.25 -5.10 -43.22
N VAL A 22 7.27 -5.78 -42.61
CA VAL A 22 7.41 -6.32 -41.24
C VAL A 22 8.51 -7.39 -41.23
N HIS A 23 9.42 -7.29 -40.27
CA HIS A 23 10.26 -8.39 -39.77
C HIS A 23 10.22 -8.39 -38.25
N ALA A 24 10.18 -9.56 -37.64
CA ALA A 24 10.19 -9.70 -36.18
C ALA A 24 11.59 -9.43 -35.62
N ILE A 25 11.65 -8.93 -34.39
CA ILE A 25 12.89 -8.83 -33.61
C ILE A 25 12.81 -9.88 -32.50
N GLU A 26 13.81 -10.75 -32.43
CA GLU A 26 13.94 -11.73 -31.34
C GLU A 26 14.35 -11.04 -30.04
N PHE A 27 13.71 -11.42 -28.92
CA PHE A 27 14.11 -10.96 -27.59
C PHE A 27 15.40 -11.63 -27.15
N ASN A 28 16.53 -10.95 -27.33
CA ASN A 28 17.79 -11.35 -26.72
C ASN A 28 17.86 -10.93 -25.24
N HIS A 29 18.47 -11.81 -24.44
CA HIS A 29 18.46 -11.77 -22.98
C HIS A 29 19.37 -10.66 -22.42
N ILE A 30 18.77 -9.58 -21.89
CA ILE A 30 19.53 -8.47 -21.26
C ILE A 30 20.00 -8.90 -19.87
N GLN A 31 21.32 -8.99 -19.68
CA GLN A 31 21.95 -8.98 -18.36
C GLN A 31 22.07 -7.53 -17.85
N ASN A 32 21.90 -7.33 -16.55
CA ASN A 32 21.69 -6.01 -15.95
C ASN A 32 23.00 -5.36 -15.46
N ASP A 33 23.79 -4.81 -16.38
CA ASP A 33 25.03 -4.10 -16.06
C ASP A 33 24.88 -2.57 -16.15
N GLY A 34 24.95 -1.90 -14.99
CA GLY A 34 25.35 -0.49 -14.85
C GLY A 34 24.39 0.60 -15.37
N ILE A 35 23.71 1.30 -14.44
CA ILE A 35 22.92 2.49 -14.78
C ILE A 35 23.83 3.64 -15.22
N ASN A 36 23.91 3.89 -16.54
CA ASN A 36 24.69 4.99 -17.10
C ASN A 36 23.92 6.33 -17.01
N LEU A 37 24.08 7.03 -15.88
CA LEU A 37 23.46 8.31 -15.58
C LEU A 37 24.12 9.50 -16.31
N ASP A 38 23.32 10.35 -16.94
CA ASP A 38 23.82 11.43 -17.81
C ASP A 38 24.48 12.60 -17.06
N ALA A 39 25.21 13.44 -17.79
CA ALA A 39 25.96 14.57 -17.23
C ALA A 39 25.10 15.63 -16.51
N ARG A 40 23.78 15.70 -16.77
CA ARG A 40 22.86 16.62 -16.08
C ARG A 40 22.47 16.08 -14.70
N SER A 41 22.28 14.76 -14.58
CA SER A 41 22.00 14.11 -13.30
C SER A 41 23.17 14.21 -12.30
N LYS A 42 24.43 14.12 -12.76
CA LYS A 42 25.62 14.30 -11.88
C LYS A 42 25.66 15.67 -11.21
N ILE A 43 25.39 16.74 -11.96
CA ILE A 43 25.38 18.12 -11.46
C ILE A 43 24.33 18.31 -10.35
N CYS A 44 23.21 17.57 -10.38
CA CYS A 44 22.22 17.58 -9.30
C CYS A 44 22.62 16.78 -8.06
N LEU A 45 23.59 15.85 -8.15
CA LEU A 45 24.06 15.05 -7.01
C LEU A 45 25.22 15.75 -6.27
N GLU A 46 26.17 16.31 -7.01
CA GLU A 46 27.36 16.99 -6.47
C GLU A 46 26.99 18.17 -5.55
N ASN A 47 25.98 18.96 -5.93
CA ASN A 47 25.47 20.07 -5.10
C ASN A 47 24.71 19.63 -3.84
N ASN A 48 24.27 18.37 -3.74
CA ASN A 48 23.57 17.85 -2.56
C ASN A 48 24.51 17.18 -1.56
N ALA A 49 25.59 16.52 -2.02
CA ALA A 49 26.60 15.92 -1.14
C ALA A 49 27.23 16.97 -0.19
N ASP A 50 27.59 18.13 -0.74
CA ASP A 50 28.18 19.28 -0.04
C ASP A 50 27.21 19.91 0.99
N LEU A 51 25.89 19.78 0.80
CA LEU A 51 24.88 20.17 1.79
C LEU A 51 24.72 19.11 2.90
N ILE A 52 24.70 17.82 2.53
CA ILE A 52 24.58 16.70 3.46
C ILE A 52 25.75 16.68 4.45
N GLU A 53 26.99 16.91 3.99
CA GLU A 53 28.16 17.02 4.87
C GLU A 53 28.00 18.17 5.87
N LYS A 54 27.60 19.37 5.40
CA LYS A 54 27.43 20.57 6.24
C LYS A 54 26.29 20.44 7.25
N MET A 55 25.26 19.64 6.94
CA MET A 55 24.23 19.25 7.90
C MET A 55 24.76 18.24 8.93
N GLY A 56 25.49 17.21 8.48
CA GLY A 56 26.09 16.20 9.35
C GLY A 56 27.06 16.76 10.38
N VAL A 57 27.88 17.75 10.00
CA VAL A 57 28.77 18.46 10.93
C VAL A 57 27.97 19.22 12.01
N LYS A 58 26.95 19.98 11.62
CA LYS A 58 26.10 20.73 12.59
C LYS A 58 25.34 19.82 13.55
N ILE A 59 24.90 18.65 13.10
CA ILE A 59 24.23 17.66 13.96
C ILE A 59 25.21 17.11 15.01
N LYS A 60 26.45 16.77 14.61
CA LYS A 60 27.50 16.33 15.54
C LYS A 60 27.82 17.41 16.59
N GLU A 61 27.96 18.68 16.17
CA GLU A 61 28.18 19.79 17.11
C GLU A 61 27.02 20.00 18.09
N TYR A 62 25.77 19.81 17.66
CA TYR A 62 24.61 19.96 18.53
C TYR A 62 24.56 18.83 19.57
N MET A 63 24.74 17.58 19.15
CA MET A 63 24.65 16.42 20.04
C MET A 63 25.82 16.34 21.03
N ALA A 64 27.02 16.77 20.62
CA ALA A 64 28.16 16.93 21.54
C ALA A 64 27.89 17.97 22.65
N LYS A 65 27.17 19.06 22.34
CA LYS A 65 26.73 20.06 23.34
C LYS A 65 25.66 19.52 24.31
N GLN A 66 24.97 18.44 23.94
CA GLN A 66 24.03 17.72 24.82
C GLN A 66 24.70 16.55 25.58
N GLY A 67 26.02 16.38 25.47
CA GLY A 67 26.76 15.29 26.12
C GLY A 67 26.58 13.91 25.48
N VAL A 68 26.01 13.82 24.27
CA VAL A 68 25.76 12.54 23.58
C VAL A 68 26.93 12.21 22.64
N SER A 69 27.68 11.17 22.96
CA SER A 69 28.74 10.61 22.10
C SER A 69 28.13 9.76 20.98
N ILE A 70 28.16 10.25 19.75
CA ILE A 70 27.71 9.49 18.57
C ILE A 70 28.93 8.86 17.88
N GLU A 71 29.28 7.65 18.31
CA GLU A 71 30.11 6.75 17.51
C GLU A 71 29.24 6.11 16.42
N GLY A 72 29.68 6.21 15.15
CA GLY A 72 28.94 5.63 14.02
C GLY A 72 27.73 6.46 13.55
N ILE A 73 27.96 7.66 13.01
CA ILE A 73 27.18 8.07 11.82
C ILE A 73 27.79 7.31 10.65
N ASP A 74 27.36 6.07 10.51
CA ASP A 74 27.63 5.22 9.36
C ASP A 74 26.71 5.67 8.22
N ASN A 75 27.31 6.17 7.14
CA ASN A 75 26.59 6.59 5.94
C ASN A 75 26.40 5.44 4.94
N THR A 76 26.75 4.19 5.29
CA THR A 76 26.15 3.05 4.60
C THR A 76 24.67 3.01 4.93
N ASP A 77 23.83 2.79 3.92
CA ASP A 77 22.40 2.73 4.12
C ASP A 77 22.04 1.57 5.06
N LYS A 78 21.73 1.89 6.32
CA LYS A 78 20.72 1.13 7.06
C LYS A 78 19.35 1.40 6.45
N VAL A 79 19.20 0.94 5.21
CA VAL A 79 17.93 0.44 4.71
C VAL A 79 17.38 -0.43 5.83
N ALA A 80 16.25 -0.05 6.40
CA ALA A 80 15.47 -0.96 7.20
C ALA A 80 15.00 -2.05 6.23
N THR A 81 15.82 -3.10 6.07
CA THR A 81 15.54 -4.23 5.19
C THR A 81 14.16 -4.74 5.57
N ALA A 82 13.19 -4.58 4.67
CA ALA A 82 11.80 -4.92 4.94
C ALA A 82 11.76 -6.37 5.43
N SER A 83 11.49 -6.54 6.72
CA SER A 83 11.43 -7.87 7.33
C SER A 83 10.39 -8.67 6.56
N SER A 84 10.65 -9.96 6.30
CA SER A 84 9.69 -10.81 5.61
C SER A 84 8.37 -10.76 6.36
N ALA A 85 7.37 -10.13 5.75
CA ALA A 85 6.03 -9.99 6.32
C ALA A 85 5.49 -11.41 6.62
N PRO A 86 5.20 -11.75 7.90
CA PRO A 86 4.77 -13.10 8.24
C PRO A 86 3.49 -13.49 7.49
N PRO A 87 3.33 -14.77 7.09
CA PRO A 87 2.06 -15.25 6.56
C PRO A 87 0.95 -15.09 7.61
N VAL A 88 -0.29 -15.00 7.13
CA VAL A 88 -1.48 -14.95 7.99
C VAL A 88 -1.52 -16.22 8.85
N SER A 89 -1.62 -16.00 10.15
CA SER A 89 -1.51 -17.01 11.22
C SER A 89 -2.65 -16.92 12.24
N LEU A 90 -3.35 -15.79 12.27
CA LEU A 90 -4.69 -15.62 12.84
C LEU A 90 -5.51 -14.74 11.91
N LEU A 91 -6.77 -15.09 11.73
CA LEU A 91 -7.83 -14.22 11.24
C LEU A 91 -9.08 -14.55 12.05
N GLN A 92 -9.67 -13.57 12.73
CA GLN A 92 -10.84 -13.79 13.60
C GLN A 92 -11.72 -12.54 13.66
N PHE A 93 -13.04 -12.69 13.69
CA PHE A 93 -13.93 -11.63 14.19
C PHE A 93 -13.69 -11.43 15.70
N THR A 94 -13.41 -10.21 16.13
CA THR A 94 -13.13 -9.87 17.54
C THR A 94 -14.15 -8.93 18.17
N GLY A 95 -14.96 -8.24 17.37
CA GLY A 95 -15.97 -7.32 17.89
C GLY A 95 -17.14 -7.06 16.94
N VAL A 96 -18.32 -6.78 17.50
CA VAL A 96 -19.46 -6.20 16.77
C VAL A 96 -20.05 -5.02 17.56
N ILE A 97 -20.39 -3.92 16.90
CA ILE A 97 -21.12 -2.78 17.48
C ILE A 97 -22.21 -2.30 16.53
N SER A 98 -23.35 -1.87 17.06
CA SER A 98 -24.49 -1.41 16.24
C SER A 98 -25.34 -0.34 16.93
N GLN A 99 -26.47 0.03 16.34
CA GLN A 99 -27.44 0.92 17.00
C GLN A 99 -28.25 0.18 18.08
N TYR A 100 -28.58 -1.10 17.86
CA TYR A 100 -29.34 -1.90 18.84
C TYR A 100 -28.46 -2.31 20.04
N TYR A 101 -27.17 -2.60 19.80
CA TYR A 101 -26.17 -2.76 20.85
C TYR A 101 -25.07 -1.71 20.70
N SER A 102 -25.23 -0.58 21.42
CA SER A 102 -24.41 0.64 21.29
C SER A 102 -23.03 0.59 21.96
N THR A 103 -22.49 -0.60 22.15
CA THR A 103 -21.17 -0.90 22.72
C THR A 103 -20.55 -2.03 21.91
N TRP A 104 -19.22 -2.20 21.94
CA TRP A 104 -18.62 -3.38 21.36
C TRP A 104 -19.02 -4.63 22.17
N GLU A 105 -19.55 -5.63 21.49
CA GLU A 105 -19.61 -7.01 21.98
C GLU A 105 -18.29 -7.68 21.63
N ASP A 106 -17.50 -8.07 22.63
CA ASP A 106 -16.25 -8.82 22.45
C ASP A 106 -16.55 -10.25 21.97
N ILE A 107 -16.04 -10.64 20.81
CA ILE A 107 -16.27 -11.96 20.21
C ILE A 107 -15.15 -12.94 20.61
N GLY A 108 -15.51 -13.97 21.36
CA GLY A 108 -14.56 -14.99 21.82
C GLY A 108 -14.08 -15.93 20.70
N THR A 109 -12.86 -16.48 20.83
CA THR A 109 -12.18 -17.34 19.82
C THR A 109 -12.93 -18.61 19.37
N TYR A 110 -14.04 -18.96 20.03
CA TYR A 110 -14.91 -20.09 19.64
C TYR A 110 -16.39 -19.68 19.51
N GLN A 111 -16.67 -18.37 19.45
CA GLN A 111 -18.02 -17.80 19.39
C GLN A 111 -18.46 -17.63 17.94
N THR A 112 -19.40 -18.45 17.48
CA THR A 112 -19.91 -18.44 16.10
C THR A 112 -21.23 -17.67 15.94
N ILE A 113 -21.72 -17.05 17.01
CA ILE A 113 -22.95 -16.23 17.03
C ILE A 113 -22.83 -15.09 18.05
N THR A 114 -23.38 -13.91 17.77
CA THR A 114 -23.47 -12.80 18.75
C THR A 114 -24.41 -13.14 19.90
N VAL A 115 -24.12 -12.64 21.09
CA VAL A 115 -24.97 -12.77 22.29
C VAL A 115 -26.11 -11.75 22.28
N TYR A 116 -25.89 -10.57 21.68
CA TYR A 116 -26.88 -9.52 21.55
C TYR A 116 -27.43 -9.40 20.13
N ASP A 117 -28.62 -8.78 20.02
CA ASP A 117 -29.24 -8.38 18.76
C ASP A 117 -28.54 -7.12 18.23
N HIS A 118 -28.16 -7.11 16.95
CA HIS A 118 -27.46 -6.00 16.30
C HIS A 118 -28.20 -5.49 15.06
N GLY A 119 -27.93 -4.24 14.70
CA GLY A 119 -28.49 -3.59 13.51
C GLY A 119 -28.94 -2.16 13.76
N GLY A 120 -30.04 -1.78 13.11
CA GLY A 120 -30.53 -0.41 13.05
C GLY A 120 -29.87 0.37 11.91
N THR A 121 -29.56 1.65 12.16
CA THR A 121 -29.02 2.57 11.14
C THR A 121 -27.53 2.43 10.89
N TYR A 122 -26.75 1.91 11.85
CA TYR A 122 -25.32 1.66 11.70
C TYR A 122 -24.93 0.32 12.35
N MET A 123 -23.93 -0.33 11.77
CA MET A 123 -23.30 -1.53 12.34
C MET A 123 -21.88 -1.69 11.80
N TYR A 124 -20.93 -2.04 12.67
CA TYR A 124 -19.53 -2.25 12.31
C TYR A 124 -19.02 -3.58 12.86
N LEU A 125 -18.23 -4.28 12.05
CA LEU A 125 -17.55 -5.53 12.43
C LEU A 125 -16.06 -5.24 12.62
N GLU A 126 -15.46 -5.81 13.67
CA GLU A 126 -14.01 -5.79 13.91
C GLU A 126 -13.41 -7.16 13.58
N VAL A 127 -12.32 -7.16 12.81
CA VAL A 127 -11.54 -8.35 12.45
C VAL A 127 -10.07 -8.15 12.84
N LEU A 128 -9.49 -9.12 13.53
CA LEU A 128 -8.06 -9.19 13.84
C LEU A 128 -7.34 -10.09 12.84
N GLU A 129 -6.34 -9.55 12.13
CA GLU A 129 -5.33 -10.31 11.38
C GLU A 129 -3.99 -10.31 12.14
N ILE A 130 -3.33 -11.47 12.23
CA ILE A 130 -1.91 -11.58 12.61
C ILE A 130 -1.15 -12.23 11.45
N GLY A 131 -0.15 -11.53 10.93
CA GLY A 131 0.46 -11.78 9.63
C GLY A 131 0.16 -10.66 8.65
N TYR A 132 0.26 -10.95 7.34
CA TYR A 132 0.00 -10.02 6.26
C TYR A 132 -0.71 -10.73 5.10
N GLY A 133 -2.01 -10.44 4.92
CA GLY A 133 -2.87 -11.00 3.89
C GLY A 133 -3.35 -9.99 2.84
N TYR A 134 -3.99 -10.52 1.79
CA TYR A 134 -5.06 -9.83 1.09
C TYR A 134 -6.37 -10.19 1.79
N ASP A 135 -6.89 -9.26 2.59
CA ASP A 135 -8.03 -9.42 3.48
C ASP A 135 -9.34 -8.86 2.87
N TYR A 136 -10.46 -9.53 3.17
CA TYR A 136 -11.81 -9.07 2.81
C TYR A 136 -12.85 -9.61 3.81
N ALA A 137 -13.91 -8.83 4.08
CA ALA A 137 -15.10 -9.29 4.80
C ALA A 137 -16.38 -9.16 3.96
N TRP A 138 -17.37 -10.00 4.26
CA TRP A 138 -18.69 -10.05 3.63
C TRP A 138 -19.79 -10.18 4.67
N MET A 139 -20.99 -9.67 4.35
CA MET A 139 -22.22 -9.87 5.11
C MET A 139 -23.32 -10.38 4.18
N SER A 140 -23.90 -11.54 4.50
CA SER A 140 -24.98 -12.19 3.76
C SER A 140 -24.74 -12.28 2.23
N GLY A 141 -23.48 -12.50 1.83
CA GLY A 141 -23.06 -12.69 0.44
C GLY A 141 -22.63 -11.43 -0.32
N ALA A 142 -22.74 -10.23 0.27
CA ALA A 142 -22.17 -9.00 -0.31
C ALA A 142 -20.90 -8.58 0.44
N GLN A 143 -19.93 -8.00 -0.29
CA GLN A 143 -18.66 -7.55 0.29
C GLN A 143 -18.84 -6.24 1.07
N LEU A 144 -18.23 -6.16 2.25
CA LEU A 144 -18.24 -4.96 3.09
C LEU A 144 -17.12 -4.00 2.70
N SER A 145 -17.27 -2.74 3.09
CA SER A 145 -16.21 -1.72 2.92
C SER A 145 -15.37 -1.62 4.19
N GLU A 146 -14.05 -1.70 4.08
CA GLU A 146 -13.15 -1.31 5.16
C GLU A 146 -13.23 0.21 5.36
N VAL A 147 -13.55 0.65 6.58
CA VAL A 147 -13.66 2.07 6.96
C VAL A 147 -12.50 2.54 7.85
N ALA A 148 -11.81 1.63 8.53
CA ALA A 148 -10.55 1.91 9.21
C ALA A 148 -9.68 0.65 9.36
N LYS A 149 -8.35 0.85 9.42
CA LYS A 149 -7.36 -0.19 9.69
C LYS A 149 -6.27 0.36 10.62
N TYR A 150 -5.88 -0.41 11.63
CA TYR A 150 -4.89 -0.04 12.63
C TYR A 150 -3.83 -1.12 12.78
N ASN A 151 -2.57 -0.72 13.03
CA ASN A 151 -1.45 -1.65 13.14
C ASN A 151 -1.43 -2.35 14.50
N VAL A 152 -1.37 -3.69 14.51
CA VAL A 152 -0.98 -4.46 15.70
C VAL A 152 0.54 -4.45 15.80
N VAL A 153 1.08 -3.91 16.90
CA VAL A 153 2.53 -3.74 17.11
C VAL A 153 3.01 -4.61 18.25
N SER A 154 4.06 -5.39 18.01
CA SER A 154 4.75 -6.18 19.04
C SER A 154 6.26 -6.02 18.87
N GLY A 155 7.01 -5.84 19.97
CA GLY A 155 8.45 -5.62 19.92
C GLY A 155 8.92 -4.39 19.11
N GLY A 156 8.02 -3.47 18.77
CA GLY A 156 8.29 -2.32 17.89
C GLY A 156 8.13 -2.58 16.39
N ILE A 157 7.72 -3.79 15.98
CA ILE A 157 7.37 -4.13 14.59
C ILE A 157 5.86 -4.33 14.43
N VAL A 158 5.33 -4.02 13.24
CA VAL A 158 3.94 -4.35 12.88
C VAL A 158 3.85 -5.85 12.58
N VAL A 159 2.99 -6.54 13.32
CA VAL A 159 2.81 -8.01 13.25
C VAL A 159 1.45 -8.43 12.71
N GLY A 160 0.57 -7.47 12.41
CA GLY A 160 -0.80 -7.70 11.99
C GLY A 160 -1.61 -6.41 12.02
N PHE A 161 -2.92 -6.53 11.88
CA PHE A 161 -3.84 -5.40 11.74
C PHE A 161 -5.18 -5.66 12.43
N VAL A 162 -5.84 -4.59 12.87
CA VAL A 162 -7.25 -4.60 13.26
C VAL A 162 -8.02 -3.83 12.19
N HIS A 163 -9.00 -4.49 11.58
CA HIS A 163 -9.79 -4.01 10.46
C HIS A 163 -11.21 -3.71 10.94
N TYR A 164 -11.76 -2.57 10.52
CA TYR A 164 -13.14 -2.18 10.81
C TYR A 164 -13.93 -2.12 9.51
N TYR A 165 -14.97 -2.94 9.43
CA TYR A 165 -15.82 -3.10 8.26
C TYR A 165 -17.22 -2.52 8.51
N ASP A 166 -17.70 -1.69 7.58
CA ASP A 166 -19.04 -1.12 7.62
C ASP A 166 -20.09 -2.13 7.12
N ALA A 167 -20.99 -2.51 8.01
CA ALA A 167 -22.14 -3.38 7.78
C ALA A 167 -23.48 -2.63 8.01
N SER A 168 -23.47 -1.30 7.94
CA SER A 168 -24.66 -0.46 8.11
C SER A 168 -25.76 -0.80 7.10
N GLY A 169 -27.02 -0.77 7.54
CA GLY A 169 -28.18 -1.20 6.75
C GLY A 169 -28.56 -2.67 6.93
N TYR A 170 -27.63 -3.54 7.34
CA TYR A 170 -27.95 -4.91 7.76
C TYR A 170 -28.59 -4.93 9.16
N GLN A 171 -29.44 -5.93 9.41
CA GLN A 171 -30.17 -6.17 10.67
C GLN A 171 -29.83 -7.59 11.13
N GLY A 172 -28.56 -7.79 11.54
CA GLY A 172 -27.96 -9.12 11.60
C GLY A 172 -27.66 -9.75 10.23
N GLY A 173 -27.23 -11.01 10.24
CA GLY A 173 -26.86 -11.79 9.06
C GLY A 173 -25.67 -12.73 9.29
N TYR A 174 -25.31 -13.50 8.26
CA TYR A 174 -24.11 -14.35 8.30
C TYR A 174 -22.91 -13.56 7.76
N ALA A 175 -21.96 -13.23 8.63
CA ALA A 175 -20.73 -12.54 8.28
C ALA A 175 -19.59 -13.55 8.06
N THR A 176 -18.74 -13.29 7.08
CA THR A 176 -17.52 -14.08 6.82
C THR A 176 -16.34 -13.15 6.55
N THR A 177 -15.14 -13.57 6.93
CA THR A 177 -13.88 -12.91 6.58
C THR A 177 -12.91 -13.93 6.00
N SER A 178 -12.04 -13.50 5.08
CA SER A 178 -11.03 -14.34 4.43
C SER A 178 -9.79 -13.53 4.11
N ALA A 179 -8.62 -14.07 4.44
CA ALA A 179 -7.34 -13.43 4.16
C ALA A 179 -6.35 -14.45 3.58
N THR A 180 -5.73 -14.12 2.46
CA THR A 180 -4.71 -14.97 1.81
C THR A 180 -3.33 -14.34 1.93
N SER A 181 -2.40 -15.08 2.54
CA SER A 181 -1.05 -14.61 2.84
C SER A 181 -0.31 -14.07 1.61
N ILE A 182 0.27 -12.88 1.73
CA ILE A 182 1.03 -12.23 0.65
C ILE A 182 2.34 -12.99 0.35
N ASN A 183 2.89 -13.68 1.34
CA ASN A 183 4.11 -14.49 1.25
C ASN A 183 3.84 -16.00 1.38
N TYR A 184 4.83 -16.80 0.99
CA TYR A 184 4.84 -18.25 1.20
C TYR A 184 4.51 -18.61 2.67
N PRO A 185 3.61 -19.58 2.93
CA PRO A 185 3.09 -20.59 2.01
C PRO A 185 1.85 -20.17 1.20
N TYR A 186 1.47 -18.89 1.18
CA TYR A 186 0.26 -18.38 0.51
C TYR A 186 -1.03 -19.04 1.03
N ASN A 187 -1.05 -19.42 2.32
CA ASN A 187 -2.24 -19.98 2.95
C ASN A 187 -3.35 -18.95 3.07
N THR A 188 -4.58 -19.40 2.83
CA THR A 188 -5.81 -18.67 3.14
C THR A 188 -6.29 -19.06 4.53
N MET A 189 -6.58 -18.07 5.39
CA MET A 189 -7.36 -18.24 6.61
C MET A 189 -8.75 -17.63 6.40
N SER A 190 -9.75 -18.11 7.14
CA SER A 190 -11.13 -17.60 7.04
C SER A 190 -11.85 -17.86 8.36
N ASP A 191 -12.78 -16.97 8.70
CA ASP A 191 -13.61 -17.04 9.91
C ASP A 191 -15.05 -16.59 9.60
N ALA A 192 -16.01 -16.97 10.45
CA ALA A 192 -17.42 -16.72 10.23
C ALA A 192 -18.23 -16.53 11.52
N LEU A 193 -19.02 -15.46 11.56
CA LEU A 193 -19.84 -15.06 12.69
C LEU A 193 -21.30 -14.89 12.25
N THR A 194 -22.23 -15.48 12.99
CA THR A 194 -23.67 -15.19 12.85
C THR A 194 -23.99 -13.97 13.71
N VAL A 195 -24.31 -12.85 13.09
CA VAL A 195 -24.83 -11.67 13.80
C VAL A 195 -26.35 -11.81 13.89
N GLN A 196 -26.89 -11.78 15.11
CA GLN A 196 -28.34 -11.77 15.35
C GLN A 196 -28.93 -10.38 15.15
#